data_AF-A0AAD5BM34-F1
#
_entry.id   AF-A0AAD5BM34-F1
#
_cell.length_a   1.000
_cell.length_b   1.000
_cell.length_c   1.000
_cell.angle_alpha   90.00
_cell.angle_beta   90.00
_cell.angle_gamma   90.00
#
_symmetry.space_group_name_H-M   'P 1'
#
loop_
_entity.id
_entity.type
_entity.pdbx_description
1 polymer ?
#
loop_
_entity_poly.entity_id
_entity_poly.type
_entity_poly.pdbx_seq_one_letter_code
_entity_poly.pdbx_strand_id
1 'polypeptide(L)'
;MDLDPGSAKLAITILGPFLSAFSFLFIIRIVMSWYPKLPVGKFPYVIAYAPTEPILIVTRKVIPPLGGVDVTPVVWFGLISFLNEILVGPQDVVVYTHNVLPKAIVVDTHLKIRQIKAIYVHAIKKKE
;
A
#
# COMPACT_ATOMS: atom_id res chain seq x y z
N MET A 1 -5.19 -22.49 12.39
CA MET A 1 -3.87 -21.94 12.07
C MET A 1 -3.88 -20.53 12.58
N ASP A 2 -3.62 -20.35 13.87
CA ASP A 2 -3.62 -19.03 14.50
C ASP A 2 -2.42 -18.26 13.98
N LEU A 3 -2.66 -17.12 13.35
CA LEU A 3 -1.60 -16.23 12.88
C LEU A 3 -0.98 -15.56 14.10
N ASP A 4 0.05 -16.20 14.67
CA ASP A 4 0.84 -15.62 15.75
C ASP A 4 1.41 -14.26 15.33
N PRO A 5 1.27 -13.20 16.14
CA PRO A 5 1.78 -11.86 15.82
C PRO A 5 3.29 -11.82 15.52
N GLY A 6 4.07 -12.72 16.15
CA GLY A 6 5.51 -12.86 15.87
C GLY A 6 5.77 -13.39 14.45
N SER A 7 5.01 -14.42 14.05
CA SER A 7 5.08 -15.00 12.70
C SER A 7 4.64 -14.01 11.62
N ALA A 8 3.60 -13.22 11.88
CA ALA A 8 3.13 -12.17 10.97
C ALA A 8 4.20 -11.07 10.76
N LYS A 9 4.89 -10.66 11.83
CA LYS A 9 5.95 -9.64 11.76
C LYS A 9 7.18 -10.11 10.99
N LEU A 10 7.55 -11.38 11.15
CA LEU A 10 8.63 -12.01 10.39
C LEU A 10 8.26 -12.12 8.90
N ALA A 11 7.02 -12.51 8.59
CA ALA A 11 6.53 -12.56 7.23
C ALA A 11 6.65 -11.19 6.55
N ILE A 12 6.19 -10.11 7.18
CA ILE A 12 6.26 -8.74 6.63
C ILE A 12 7.71 -8.30 6.37
N THR A 13 8.63 -8.64 7.29
CA THR A 13 10.05 -8.25 7.18
C THR A 13 10.74 -8.89 5.97
N ILE A 14 10.31 -10.09 5.57
CA ILE A 14 10.85 -10.81 4.42
C ILE A 14 10.09 -10.47 3.13
N LEU A 15 8.75 -10.42 3.21
CA LEU A 15 7.88 -10.15 2.05
C LEU A 15 8.04 -8.73 1.53
N GLY A 16 8.17 -7.72 2.37
CA GLY A 16 8.27 -6.32 1.94
C GLY A 16 9.43 -6.08 0.96
N PRO A 17 10.68 -6.38 1.33
CA PRO A 17 11.83 -6.25 0.42
C PRO A 17 11.70 -7.11 -0.84
N PHE A 18 11.15 -8.32 -0.71
CA PHE A 18 10.93 -9.23 -1.84
C PHE A 18 9.95 -8.66 -2.87
N LEU A 19 8.78 -8.20 -2.42
CA LEU A 19 7.76 -7.60 -3.27
C LEU A 19 8.28 -6.31 -3.90
N SER A 20 9.01 -5.48 -3.15
CA SER A 20 9.66 -4.28 -3.68
C SER A 20 10.68 -4.59 -4.79
N ALA A 21 11.52 -5.62 -4.58
CA ALA A 21 12.46 -6.09 -5.60
C ALA A 21 11.74 -6.57 -6.86
N PHE A 22 10.67 -7.36 -6.72
CA PHE A 22 9.87 -7.80 -7.86
C PHE A 22 9.19 -6.64 -8.60
N SER A 23 8.64 -5.66 -7.88
CA SER A 23 8.12 -4.43 -8.48
C SER A 23 9.18 -3.73 -9.33
N PHE A 24 10.41 -3.62 -8.82
CA PHE A 24 11.52 -3.04 -9.57
C PHE A 24 11.87 -3.84 -10.83
N LEU A 25 11.90 -5.17 -10.76
CA LEU A 25 12.13 -6.01 -11.94
C LEU A 25 11.02 -5.82 -12.98
N PHE A 26 9.75 -5.71 -12.56
CA PHE A 26 8.65 -5.44 -13.50
C PHE A 26 8.76 -4.07 -14.16
N ILE A 27 9.20 -3.03 -13.44
CA ILE A 27 9.50 -1.71 -14.05
C ILE A 27 10.54 -1.87 -15.15
N ILE A 28 11.64 -2.57 -14.88
CA ILE A 28 12.67 -2.83 -15.90
C ILE A 28 12.06 -3.60 -17.08
N ARG A 29 11.21 -4.62 -16.84
CA ARG A 29 10.53 -5.37 -17.90
C ARG A 29 9.65 -4.49 -18.78
N ILE A 30 8.95 -3.50 -18.22
CA ILE A 30 8.16 -2.53 -18.99
C ILE A 30 9.08 -1.77 -19.95
N VAL A 31 10.18 -1.20 -19.46
CA VAL A 31 11.12 -0.45 -20.30
C VAL A 31 11.77 -1.35 -21.36
N MET A 32 12.18 -2.57 -20.98
CA MET A 32 12.76 -3.52 -21.93
C MET A 32 11.76 -3.95 -23.02
N SER A 33 10.46 -4.00 -22.71
CA SER A 33 9.42 -4.39 -23.67
C SER A 33 9.23 -3.38 -24.81
N TRP A 34 9.65 -2.12 -24.62
CA TRP A 34 9.65 -1.12 -25.68
C TRP A 34 10.74 -1.36 -26.72
N TYR A 35 11.75 -2.17 -26.40
CA TYR A 35 12.88 -2.50 -27.28
C TYR A 35 12.90 -4.01 -27.56
N PRO A 36 12.08 -4.52 -28.49
CA PRO A 36 11.92 -5.95 -28.74
C PRO A 36 13.18 -6.66 -29.25
N LYS A 37 14.20 -5.92 -29.71
CA LYS A 37 15.48 -6.46 -30.20
C LYS A 37 16.53 -6.65 -29.10
N LEU A 38 16.21 -6.41 -27.83
CA LEU A 38 17.16 -6.56 -26.73
C LEU A 38 17.55 -8.03 -26.51
N PRO A 39 18.83 -8.32 -26.23
CA PRO A 39 19.30 -9.67 -25.91
C PRO A 39 18.92 -10.05 -24.47
N VAL A 40 17.64 -10.31 -24.22
CA VAL A 40 17.07 -10.57 -22.87
C VAL A 40 17.69 -11.77 -22.14
N GLY A 41 18.29 -12.71 -22.88
CA GLY A 41 19.00 -13.86 -22.31
C GLY A 41 20.45 -13.60 -21.89
N LYS A 42 20.96 -12.37 -22.07
CA LYS A 42 22.34 -12.00 -21.70
C LYS A 42 22.35 -11.03 -20.52
N PHE A 43 23.47 -11.01 -19.80
CA PHE A 43 23.73 -10.00 -18.78
C PHE A 43 23.78 -8.60 -19.43
N PRO A 44 23.19 -7.56 -18.82
CA PRO A 44 22.49 -7.55 -17.52
C PRO A 44 20.99 -7.88 -17.58
N TYR A 45 20.39 -7.92 -18.77
CA TYR A 45 18.94 -8.04 -18.98
C TYR A 45 18.32 -9.32 -18.41
N VAL A 46 19.10 -10.40 -18.38
CA VAL A 46 18.68 -11.70 -17.84
C VAL A 46 18.24 -11.63 -16.38
N ILE A 47 18.78 -10.68 -15.60
CA ILE A 47 18.44 -10.50 -14.18
C ILE A 47 16.97 -10.13 -14.02
N ALA A 48 16.43 -9.29 -14.91
CA ALA A 48 15.02 -8.92 -14.88
C ALA A 48 14.16 -9.95 -15.63
N TYR A 49 14.67 -10.52 -16.72
CA TYR A 49 13.92 -11.47 -17.55
C TYR A 49 13.68 -12.82 -16.86
N ALA A 50 14.74 -13.49 -16.41
CA ALA A 50 14.67 -14.86 -15.89
C ALA A 50 13.70 -15.06 -14.70
N PRO A 51 13.71 -14.22 -13.64
CA PRO A 51 12.82 -14.43 -12.48
C PRO A 51 11.36 -14.06 -12.77
N THR A 52 11.10 -13.15 -13.72
CA THR A 52 9.72 -12.69 -14.03
C THR A 52 9.05 -13.53 -15.11
N GLU A 53 9.82 -14.17 -16.00
CA GLU A 53 9.28 -14.85 -17.17
C GLU A 53 8.30 -16.01 -16.88
N PRO A 54 8.52 -16.88 -15.86
CA PRO A 54 7.57 -17.96 -15.54
C PRO A 54 6.18 -17.43 -15.19
N ILE A 55 6.11 -16.24 -14.60
CA ILE A 55 4.85 -15.57 -14.27
C ILE A 55 4.25 -14.96 -15.53
N LEU A 56 5.07 -14.21 -16.28
CA LEU A 56 4.61 -13.47 -17.45
C LEU A 56 4.11 -14.38 -18.58
N ILE A 57 4.77 -15.51 -18.85
CA ILE A 57 4.35 -16.46 -19.90
C ILE A 57 2.94 -17.02 -19.67
N VAL A 58 2.53 -17.19 -18.41
CA VAL A 58 1.19 -17.64 -18.07
C VAL A 58 0.19 -16.52 -18.28
N THR A 59 0.47 -15.31 -17.78
CA THR A 59 -0.42 -14.15 -17.97
C THR A 59 -0.55 -13.72 -19.42
N ARG A 60 0.47 -13.90 -20.26
CA ARG A 60 0.41 -13.58 -21.70
C ARG A 60 -0.59 -14.43 -22.48
N LYS A 61 -1.01 -15.59 -21.94
CA LYS A 61 -2.09 -16.40 -22.52
C LYS A 61 -3.44 -15.70 -22.42
N VAL A 62 -3.61 -14.85 -21.40
CA VAL A 62 -4.85 -14.10 -21.14
C VAL A 62 -4.76 -12.69 -21.72
N ILE A 63 -3.61 -12.02 -21.52
CA ILE A 63 -3.37 -10.66 -21.97
C ILE A 63 -2.23 -10.71 -23.01
N PRO A 64 -2.54 -10.85 -24.30
CA PRO A 64 -1.52 -10.91 -25.33
C PRO A 64 -0.77 -9.56 -25.44
N PRO A 65 0.48 -9.57 -25.92
CA PRO A 65 1.22 -8.34 -26.19
C PRO A 65 0.47 -7.43 -27.17
N LEU A 66 0.44 -6.13 -26.89
CA LEU A 66 -0.22 -5.14 -27.73
C LEU A 66 0.84 -4.38 -28.53
N GLY A 67 0.76 -4.43 -29.86
CA GLY A 67 1.69 -3.70 -30.73
C GLY A 67 3.16 -4.11 -30.58
N GLY A 68 3.44 -5.36 -30.17
CA GLY A 68 4.80 -5.85 -29.92
C GLY A 68 5.38 -5.44 -28.55
N VAL A 69 4.62 -4.70 -27.74
CA VAL A 69 4.97 -4.34 -26.37
C VAL A 69 4.26 -5.27 -25.40
N ASP A 70 5.01 -5.81 -24.45
CA ASP A 70 4.47 -6.67 -23.40
C ASP A 70 3.85 -5.82 -22.29
N VAL A 71 2.51 -5.84 -22.19
CA VAL A 71 1.74 -5.09 -21.19
C VAL A 71 1.63 -5.86 -19.87
N THR A 72 1.90 -7.17 -19.88
CA THR A 72 1.75 -8.01 -18.68
C THR A 72 2.60 -7.57 -17.48
N PRO A 73 3.84 -7.05 -17.63
CA PRO A 73 4.60 -6.48 -16.53
C PRO A 73 3.92 -5.29 -15.84
N VAL A 74 3.18 -4.46 -16.58
CA VAL A 74 2.45 -3.30 -16.02
C VAL A 74 1.36 -3.76 -15.06
N VAL A 75 0.61 -4.79 -15.47
CA VAL A 75 -0.46 -5.37 -14.65
C VAL A 75 0.11 -5.94 -13.36
N TRP A 76 1.22 -6.69 -13.44
CA TRP A 76 1.89 -7.25 -12.27
C TRP A 76 2.49 -6.18 -11.36
N PHE A 77 3.08 -5.13 -11.93
CA PHE A 77 3.56 -3.99 -11.14
C PHE A 77 2.43 -3.33 -10.35
N GLY A 78 1.28 -3.09 -10.98
CA GLY A 78 0.09 -2.56 -10.31
C GLY A 78 -0.42 -3.48 -9.20
N LEU A 79 -0.51 -4.78 -9.48
CA LEU A 79 -0.95 -5.78 -8.50
C LEU A 79 -0.01 -5.86 -7.29
N ILE A 80 1.30 -5.92 -7.51
CA ILE A 80 2.28 -5.99 -6.42
C ILE A 80 2.31 -4.68 -5.63
N SER A 81 2.18 -3.53 -6.29
CA SER A 81 2.10 -2.24 -5.59
C SER A 81 0.87 -2.18 -4.68
N PHE A 82 -0.27 -2.68 -5.15
CA PHE A 82 -1.48 -2.81 -4.34
C PHE A 82 -1.31 -3.78 -3.16
N LEU A 83 -0.69 -4.94 -3.39
CA LEU A 83 -0.39 -5.89 -2.31
C LEU A 83 0.59 -5.31 -1.28
N ASN A 84 1.61 -4.58 -1.72
CA ASN A 84 2.52 -3.88 -0.83
C ASN A 84 1.79 -2.84 0.02
N GLU A 85 0.89 -2.06 -0.56
CA GLU A 85 0.11 -1.07 0.21
C GLU A 85 -0.79 -1.74 1.26
N ILE A 86 -1.42 -2.88 0.94
CA ILE A 86 -2.26 -3.59 1.91
C ILE A 86 -1.44 -4.27 3.01
N LEU A 87 -0.31 -4.88 2.65
CA LEU A 87 0.48 -5.71 3.57
C LEU A 87 1.51 -4.90 4.37
N VAL A 88 2.02 -3.81 3.80
CA VAL A 88 3.16 -3.02 4.30
C VAL A 88 2.84 -1.52 4.34
N GLY A 89 1.71 -1.08 3.77
CA GLY A 89 1.37 0.32 3.72
C GLY A 89 1.17 0.96 5.11
N PRO A 90 1.18 2.30 5.17
CA PRO A 90 1.13 3.01 6.43
C PRO A 90 -0.21 2.76 7.14
N GLN A 91 -0.21 1.81 8.08
CA GLN A 91 -1.31 1.66 9.05
C GLN A 91 -1.47 2.90 9.93
N ASP A 92 -0.51 3.81 9.82
CA ASP A 92 -0.44 5.06 10.54
C ASP A 92 -1.62 5.97 10.27
N VAL A 93 -2.32 5.96 9.13
CA VAL A 93 -3.47 6.89 8.96
C VAL A 93 -4.60 6.59 9.96
N VAL A 94 -4.83 5.32 10.26
CA VAL A 94 -5.80 4.88 11.28
C VAL A 94 -5.26 5.12 12.69
N VAL A 95 -3.95 4.91 12.90
CA VAL A 95 -3.29 5.16 14.19
C VAL A 95 -3.17 6.65 14.50
N TYR A 96 -2.83 7.50 13.54
CA TYR A 96 -2.80 8.97 13.62
C TYR A 96 -4.20 9.50 13.91
N THR A 97 -5.23 8.99 13.23
CA THR A 97 -6.62 9.41 13.52
C THR A 97 -7.01 9.10 14.97
N HIS A 98 -6.51 8.00 15.57
CA HIS A 98 -6.83 7.64 16.94
C HIS A 98 -5.85 8.22 18.01
N ASN A 99 -4.57 8.46 17.67
CA ASN A 99 -3.54 8.96 18.59
C ASN A 99 -3.30 10.48 18.49
N VAL A 100 -3.55 11.10 17.33
CA VAL A 100 -3.28 12.52 17.07
C VAL A 100 -4.53 13.39 17.06
N LEU A 101 -5.73 12.80 16.99
CA LEU A 101 -6.91 13.43 17.57
C LEU A 101 -6.93 13.07 19.06
N PRO A 102 -6.35 13.87 19.97
CA PRO A 102 -6.44 13.55 21.38
C PRO A 102 -7.92 13.49 21.75
N LYS A 103 -8.31 12.48 22.54
CA LYS A 103 -9.61 12.45 23.24
C LYS A 103 -9.91 13.80 23.93
N ALA A 104 -8.88 14.58 24.24
CA ALA A 104 -8.98 15.96 24.71
C ALA A 104 -9.80 16.89 23.79
N ILE A 105 -9.76 16.77 22.45
CA ILE A 105 -10.56 17.63 21.55
C ILE A 105 -12.07 17.29 21.66
N VAL A 106 -12.40 16.00 21.73
CA VAL A 106 -13.78 15.54 21.91
C VAL A 106 -14.29 15.86 23.32
N VAL A 107 -13.45 15.68 24.34
CA VAL A 107 -13.79 15.99 25.75
C VAL A 107 -13.88 17.50 26.00
N ASP A 108 -13.02 18.32 25.38
CA ASP A 108 -13.06 19.80 25.48
C ASP A 108 -14.37 20.37 24.92
N THR A 109 -14.86 19.81 23.82
CA THR A 109 -16.14 20.21 23.24
C THR A 109 -17.31 19.94 24.21
N HIS A 110 -17.32 18.77 24.86
CA HIS A 110 -18.33 18.44 25.87
C HIS A 110 -18.21 19.31 27.13
N LEU A 111 -17.00 19.67 27.56
CA LEU A 111 -16.76 20.54 28.71
C LEU A 111 -17.20 21.99 28.42
N LYS A 112 -16.89 22.55 27.26
CA LYS A 112 -17.36 23.88 26.84
C LYS A 112 -18.88 23.97 26.78
N ILE A 113 -19.55 22.94 26.23
CA ILE A 113 -21.03 22.90 26.21
C ILE A 113 -21.60 22.84 27.65
N ARG A 114 -20.97 22.08 28.55
CA ARG A 114 -21.38 22.02 29.96
C ARG A 114 -21.19 23.37 30.67
N GLN A 115 -20.09 24.06 30.43
CA GLN A 115 -19.84 25.40 30.98
C GLN A 115 -20.85 26.43 30.46
N ILE A 116 -21.12 26.45 29.15
CA ILE A 116 -22.12 27.36 28.56
C ILE A 116 -23.51 27.08 29.14
N LYS A 117 -23.92 25.81 29.25
CA LYS A 117 -25.18 25.44 29.91
C LYS A 117 -25.23 25.88 31.37
N ALA A 118 -24.15 25.71 32.13
CA ALA A 118 -24.08 26.13 33.53
C ALA A 118 -24.24 27.66 33.68
N ILE A 119 -23.57 28.44 32.81
CA ILE A 119 -23.70 29.90 32.77
C ILE A 119 -25.14 30.30 32.46
N TYR A 120 -25.76 29.68 31.45
CA TYR A 120 -27.13 29.99 31.05
C TYR A 120 -28.16 29.68 32.15
N VAL A 121 -28.05 28.51 32.80
CA VAL A 121 -28.93 28.13 33.92
C VAL A 121 -28.76 29.08 35.11
N HIS A 122 -27.53 29.49 35.42
CA HIS A 122 -27.27 30.46 36.48
C HIS A 122 -27.85 31.85 36.15
N ALA A 123 -27.74 32.30 34.88
CA ALA A 123 -28.27 33.58 34.44
C ALA A 123 -29.81 33.64 34.52
N ILE A 124 -30.51 32.53 34.21
CA ILE A 124 -31.96 32.44 34.38
C ILE A 124 -32.34 32.52 35.86
N LYS A 125 -31.68 31.75 36.72
CA LYS A 125 -32.00 31.69 38.16
C LYS A 125 -31.75 33.01 38.91
N LYS A 126 -30.96 33.93 38.35
CA LYS A 126 -30.69 35.26 38.91
C LYS A 126 -31.73 36.32 38.46
N LYS A 127 -32.59 35.97 37.50
CA LYS A 127 -33.60 36.88 36.93
C LYS A 127 -35.01 36.65 37.51
N GLU A 128 -35.16 35.65 38.36
CA GLU A 128 -36.30 35.38 39.25
C GLU A 128 -35.96 35.83 40.68
#